data_AF-A0A965AC32-F1
#
_entry.id   AF-A0A965AC32-F1
#
_cell.length_a   1.000
_cell.length_b   1.000
_cell.length_c   1.000
_cell.angle_alpha   90.00
_cell.angle_beta   90.00
_cell.angle_gamma   90.00
#
_symmetry.space_group_name_H-M   'P 1'
#
loop_
_entity.id
_entity.type
_entity.pdbx_description
1 polymer ?
#
loop_
_entity_poly.entity_id
_entity_poly.type
_entity_poly.pdbx_seq_one_letter_code
_entity_poly.pdbx_strand_id
1 'polypeptide(L)' 'MTIRKKTKSRGPIVIDLTGPQGNAFYLMSVVRSTFRRSGAPELGDSIIEEMMKGDYEHLLKTFDLYLGDHYILER' A
#
# COMPACT_ATOMS: atom_id res chain seq x y z
N MET A 1 8.42 -30.28 10.84
CA MET A 1 8.15 -28.86 10.48
C MET A 1 6.64 -28.70 10.34
N THR A 2 6.02 -27.85 11.15
CA THR A 2 4.57 -27.60 11.08
C THR A 2 4.34 -26.30 10.32
N ILE A 3 4.00 -26.39 9.03
CA ILE A 3 3.70 -25.22 8.20
C ILE A 3 2.22 -24.86 8.43
N ARG A 4 1.96 -23.71 9.06
CA ARG A 4 0.60 -23.17 9.23
C ARG A 4 0.06 -22.72 7.88
N LYS A 5 -1.13 -23.20 7.50
CA LYS A 5 -1.84 -22.77 6.28
C LYS A 5 -2.27 -21.31 6.46
N LYS A 6 -1.85 -20.41 5.54
CA LYS A 6 -2.27 -19.00 5.55
C LYS A 6 -3.79 -18.94 5.42
N THR A 7 -4.48 -18.56 6.49
CA THR A 7 -5.88 -18.16 6.44
C THR A 7 -5.95 -16.84 5.68
N LYS A 8 -6.67 -16.79 4.55
CA LYS A 8 -6.94 -15.54 3.84
C LYS A 8 -7.67 -14.62 4.83
N SER A 9 -6.99 -13.60 5.35
CA SER A 9 -7.66 -12.51 6.05
C SER A 9 -8.69 -11.93 5.09
N ARG A 10 -9.97 -11.96 5.48
CA ARG A 10 -11.08 -11.38 4.71
C ARG A 10 -11.24 -9.88 5.01
N GLY A 11 -10.43 -9.32 5.90
CA GLY A 11 -10.47 -7.90 6.27
C GLY A 11 -9.47 -7.06 5.47
N PRO A 12 -9.68 -5.73 5.43
CA PRO A 12 -8.72 -4.79 4.87
C PRO A 12 -7.34 -4.97 5.52
N ILE A 13 -6.30 -4.76 4.72
CA ILE A 13 -4.92 -4.87 5.21
C ILE A 13 -4.60 -3.59 5.96
N VAL A 14 -4.42 -3.69 7.27
CA VAL A 14 -4.02 -2.54 8.11
C VAL A 14 -2.52 -2.34 8.00
N ILE A 15 -2.12 -1.09 7.75
CA ILE A 15 -0.73 -0.63 7.72
C ILE A 15 -0.54 0.32 8.90
N ASP A 16 0.30 -0.10 9.85
CA ASP A 16 0.72 0.72 10.98
C ASP A 16 1.81 1.71 10.53
N LEU A 17 1.47 3.00 10.55
CA LEU A 17 2.34 4.10 10.17
C LEU A 17 3.39 4.44 11.24
N THR A 18 3.20 4.02 12.49
CA THR A 18 4.20 4.17 13.56
C THR A 18 5.26 3.09 13.53
N GLY A 19 4.93 1.96 12.90
CA GLY A 19 5.82 0.83 12.72
C GLY A 19 6.73 0.93 11.48
N PRO A 20 7.52 -0.12 11.22
CA PRO A 20 8.41 -0.18 10.06
C PRO A 20 7.70 -0.04 8.70
N GLN A 21 6.38 -0.28 8.67
CA GLN A 21 5.56 -0.22 7.46
C GLN A 21 5.12 1.21 7.10
N GLY A 22 5.29 2.18 8.01
CA GLY A 22 4.95 3.58 7.74
C GLY A 22 5.88 4.26 6.74
N ASN A 23 7.04 3.69 6.41
CA ASN A 23 7.97 4.38 5.52
C ASN A 23 7.44 4.51 4.08
N ALA A 24 7.82 5.60 3.41
CA ALA A 24 7.39 5.92 2.04
C ALA A 24 7.64 4.79 1.04
N PHE A 25 8.82 4.16 1.08
CA PHE A 25 9.19 3.10 0.13
C PHE A 25 8.34 1.84 0.30
N TYR A 26 7.94 1.52 1.53
CA TYR A 26 7.02 0.41 1.79
C TYR A 26 5.66 0.68 1.15
N LEU A 27 5.09 1.86 1.39
CA LEU A 27 3.80 2.26 0.81
C LEU A 27 3.83 2.25 -0.73
N MET A 28 4.88 2.79 -1.34
CA MET A 28 5.07 2.71 -2.80
C MET A 28 5.20 1.26 -3.30
N SER A 29 5.90 0.40 -2.56
CA SER A 29 6.03 -1.02 -2.91
C SER A 29 4.71 -1.77 -2.83
N VAL A 30 3.84 -1.39 -1.90
CA VAL A 30 2.46 -1.90 -1.80
C VAL A 30 1.67 -1.49 -3.03
N VAL A 31 1.69 -0.21 -3.43
CA VAL A 31 1.02 0.28 -4.65
C VAL A 31 1.47 -0.54 -5.87
N ARG A 32 2.78 -0.61 -6.11
CA ARG A 32 3.35 -1.36 -7.25
C ARG A 32 2.89 -2.81 -7.25
N SER A 33 2.92 -3.46 -6.09
CA SER A 33 2.54 -4.88 -5.98
C SER A 33 1.06 -5.11 -6.22
N THR A 34 0.20 -4.21 -5.75
CA THR A 34 -1.26 -4.29 -5.95
C THR A 34 -1.61 -4.15 -7.42
N PHE A 35 -1.11 -3.10 -8.07
CA PHE A 35 -1.41 -2.82 -9.47
C PHE A 35 -0.77 -3.82 -10.44
N ARG A 36 0.40 -4.36 -10.10
CA ARG A 36 0.98 -5.49 -10.85
C ARG A 36 0.10 -6.74 -10.77
N ARG A 37 -0.57 -6.99 -9.64
CA ARG A 37 -1.48 -8.14 -9.47
C ARG A 37 -2.84 -7.92 -10.10
N SER A 38 -3.31 -6.68 -10.22
CA SER A 38 -4.56 -6.35 -10.92
C SER A 38 -4.41 -6.34 -12.45
N GLY A 39 -3.19 -6.38 -12.98
CA GLY A 39 -2.91 -6.35 -14.41
C GLY A 39 -2.77 -4.94 -14.99
N ALA A 40 -2.66 -3.92 -14.12
CA ALA A 40 -2.49 -2.52 -14.52
C ALA A 40 -1.19 -1.92 -13.96
N PRO A 41 0.00 -2.49 -14.27
CA PRO A 41 1.27 -2.05 -13.70
C PRO A 41 1.59 -0.57 -13.99
N GLU A 42 1.26 -0.07 -15.17
CA GLU A 42 1.50 1.33 -15.58
C GLU A 42 0.72 2.32 -14.71
N LEU A 43 -0.50 1.96 -14.30
CA LEU A 43 -1.28 2.77 -13.36
C LEU A 43 -0.63 2.79 -11.97
N GLY A 44 -0.04 1.67 -11.54
CA GLY A 44 0.73 1.62 -10.31
C GLY A 44 1.94 2.54 -10.32
N ASP A 45 2.69 2.57 -11.43
CA ASP A 45 3.86 3.43 -11.57
C ASP A 45 3.46 4.92 -11.65
N SER A 46 2.37 5.29 -12.34
CA SER A 46 1.89 6.68 -12.37
C SER A 46 1.41 7.18 -11.00
N ILE A 47 0.77 6.31 -10.20
CA ILE A 47 0.41 6.65 -8.81
C ILE A 47 1.65 6.86 -7.95
N ILE A 48 2.69 6.05 -8.12
CA ILE A 48 3.96 6.22 -7.40
C ILE A 48 4.64 7.54 -7.77
N GLU A 49 4.62 7.91 -9.05
CA GLU A 49 5.10 9.22 -9.49
C GLU A 49 4.32 10.36 -8.81
N GLU A 50 3.01 10.22 -8.67
CA GLU A 50 2.18 11.20 -7.94
C GLU A 50 2.52 11.24 -6.45
N MET A 51 2.73 10.08 -5.81
CA MET A 51 3.15 9.99 -4.40
C MET A 51 4.50 10.68 -4.14
N MET A 52 5.36 10.80 -5.16
CA MET A 52 6.69 11.43 -5.06
C MET A 52 6.67 12.96 -5.25
N LYS A 53 5.57 13.57 -5.68
CA LYS A 53 5.51 15.01 -5.99
C LYS A 53 5.36 15.93 -4.77
N GLY A 54 5.15 15.36 -3.59
CA GLY A 54 4.89 16.12 -2.37
C GLY A 54 5.66 15.61 -1.16
N ASP A 55 5.18 16.01 0.02
CA ASP A 55 5.68 15.55 1.30
C ASP A 55 5.04 14.20 1.70
N TYR A 56 5.33 13.77 2.93
CA TYR A 56 4.79 12.54 3.47
C TYR A 56 3.27 12.56 3.61
N GLU A 57 2.65 13.70 3.92
CA GLU A 57 1.18 13.80 4.01
C GLU A 57 0.53 13.70 2.63
N HIS A 58 1.15 14.28 1.60
CA HIS A 58 0.74 14.08 0.20
C HIS A 58 0.82 12.60 -0.18
N LEU A 59 1.92 11.93 0.16
CA LEU A 59 2.08 10.50 -0.07
C LEU A 59 0.94 9.68 0.54
N LEU A 60 0.59 9.94 1.80
CA LEU A 60 -0.48 9.22 2.50
C LEU A 60 -1.85 9.50 1.86
N LYS A 61 -2.14 10.75 1.50
CA LYS A 61 -3.39 11.12 0.82
C LYS A 61 -3.52 10.47 -0.54
N THR A 62 -2.46 10.46 -1.34
CA THR A 62 -2.45 9.77 -2.63
C THR A 62 -2.63 8.27 -2.45
N PHE A 63 -1.95 7.66 -1.47
CA PHE A 63 -2.12 6.24 -1.18
C PHE A 63 -3.58 5.91 -0.81
N ASP A 64 -4.15 6.64 0.14
CA ASP A 64 -5.53 6.45 0.62
C ASP A 64 -6.57 6.65 -0.49
N LEU A 65 -6.36 7.65 -1.36
CA LEU A 65 -7.24 7.91 -2.51
C LEU A 65 -7.39 6.70 -3.46
N TYR A 66 -6.29 5.98 -3.70
CA TYR A 66 -6.29 4.87 -4.67
C TYR A 66 -6.46 3.49 -4.02
N LEU A 67 -6.11 3.35 -2.74
CA LEU A 67 -6.01 2.05 -2.06
C LEU A 67 -6.80 1.98 -0.74
N GLY A 68 -7.45 3.05 -0.30
CA GLY A 68 -8.21 3.13 0.96
C GLY A 68 -9.33 2.09 1.07
N ASP A 69 -9.89 1.63 -0.06
CA ASP A 69 -10.88 0.55 -0.10
C ASP A 69 -10.31 -0.83 0.28
N HIS A 70 -9.00 -1.01 0.18
CA HIS A 70 -8.31 -2.28 0.40
C HIS A 70 -7.33 -2.25 1.57
N TYR A 71 -6.80 -1.06 1.88
CA TYR A 71 -5.78 -0.82 2.89
C TYR A 71 -6.24 0.27 3.85
N ILE A 72 -6.11 0.02 5.15
CA ILE A 72 -6.39 1.02 6.18
C ILE A 72 -5.06 1.49 6.74
N LEU A 73 -4.87 2.81 6.78
CA LEU A 73 -3.71 3.44 7.41
C LEU A 73 -4.07 3.75 8.88
N GLU A 74 -3.27 3.25 9.82
CA GLU A 74 -3.43 3.47 11.25
C GLU A 74 -2.19 4.19 11.81
N ARG A 75 -2.37 5.11 12.75
CA ARG A 75 -1.31 5.82 13.49
C ARG A 75 -1.46 5.58 14.97
#